data_AF-A0A124HYQ0-F1
#
_entry.id   AF-A0A124HYQ0-F1
#
_cell.length_a   1.000
_cell.length_b   1.000
_cell.length_c   1.000
_cell.angle_alpha   90.00
_cell.angle_beta   90.00
_cell.angle_gamma   90.00
#
_symmetry.space_group_name_H-M   'P 1'
#
loop_
_entity.id
_entity.type
_entity.pdbx_description
1 polymer ?
#
loop_
_entity_poly.entity_id
_entity_poly.type
_entity_poly.pdbx_seq_one_letter_code
_entity_poly.pdbx_strand_id
1 'polypeptide(L)'
;MSTYAKRRLEESEARLGRAGARTAVRSGVLAEELTDRELSILRALQGPATQREIGAAMFLSINTVKAYNKSLYRKLGVASRHDAVAAGRELGLI
;
A
#
# COMPACT_ATOMS: atom_id res chain seq x y z
N MET A 1 5.82 24.61 -8.17
CA MET A 1 4.81 23.59 -7.79
C MET A 1 5.06 23.20 -6.34
N SER A 2 4.25 23.76 -5.43
CA SER A 2 4.55 23.88 -4.00
C SER A 2 4.58 22.54 -3.25
N THR A 3 5.73 22.26 -2.65
CA THR A 3 6.13 21.10 -1.84
C THR A 3 5.42 21.01 -0.48
N TYR A 4 4.44 21.87 -0.21
CA TYR A 4 3.83 22.03 1.12
C TYR A 4 2.60 21.13 1.36
N ALA A 5 1.93 20.65 0.31
CA ALA A 5 0.78 19.73 0.45
C ALA A 5 1.19 18.26 0.68
N LYS A 6 2.43 17.89 0.34
CA LYS A 6 2.94 16.51 0.43
C LYS A 6 3.20 16.06 1.87
N ARG A 7 3.69 16.95 2.74
CA ARG A 7 4.12 16.60 4.12
C ARG A 7 2.99 16.39 5.12
N ARG A 8 1.87 17.10 4.99
CA ARG A 8 0.77 17.02 5.99
C ARG A 8 -0.11 15.77 5.83
N LEU A 9 -0.11 15.18 4.63
CA LEU A 9 -0.76 13.90 4.33
C LEU A 9 0.09 12.72 4.79
N GLU A 10 1.42 12.77 4.60
CA GLU A 10 2.35 11.73 5.03
C GLU A 10 2.24 11.37 6.53
N GLU A 11 2.05 12.37 7.40
CA GLU A 11 1.96 12.15 8.85
C GLU A 11 0.60 11.60 9.33
N SER A 12 -0.52 12.01 8.72
CA SER A 12 -1.83 11.46 9.08
C SER A 12 -2.06 10.07 8.47
N GLU A 13 -1.57 9.85 7.25
CA GLU A 13 -1.63 8.56 6.55
C GLU A 13 -0.78 7.48 7.24
N ALA A 14 0.40 7.84 7.77
CA ALA A 14 1.27 6.89 8.49
C ALA A 14 0.61 6.32 9.75
N ARG A 15 -0.19 7.12 10.47
CA ARG A 15 -0.94 6.65 11.65
C ARG A 15 -2.07 5.70 11.27
N LEU A 16 -2.80 5.98 10.18
CA LEU A 16 -3.89 5.14 9.69
C LEU A 16 -3.38 3.77 9.20
N GLY A 17 -2.33 3.74 8.38
CA GLY A 17 -1.79 2.50 7.81
C GLY A 17 -1.28 1.51 8.86
N ARG A 18 -0.52 1.98 9.86
CA ARG A 18 0.01 1.10 10.92
C ARG A 18 -1.02 0.68 11.96
N ALA A 19 -2.03 1.51 12.21
CA ALA A 19 -3.12 1.13 13.11
C ALA A 19 -4.01 0.07 12.44
N GLY A 20 -4.39 0.29 11.18
CA GLY A 20 -5.18 -0.66 10.40
C GLY A 20 -4.48 -2.01 10.22
N ALA A 21 -3.18 -2.00 9.89
CA ALA A 21 -2.42 -3.25 9.70
C ALA A 21 -2.35 -4.09 10.98
N ARG A 22 -2.10 -3.45 12.13
CA ARG A 22 -2.07 -4.13 13.44
C ARG A 22 -3.45 -4.66 13.84
N THR A 23 -4.51 -3.90 13.59
CA THR A 23 -5.89 -4.36 13.85
C THR A 23 -6.23 -5.56 12.98
N ALA A 24 -5.93 -5.51 11.69
CA ALA A 24 -6.24 -6.59 10.74
C ALA A 24 -5.53 -7.91 11.08
N VAL A 25 -4.29 -7.84 11.58
CA VAL A 25 -3.58 -9.03 12.09
C VAL A 25 -4.16 -9.51 13.42
N ARG A 26 -4.49 -8.61 14.35
CA ARG A 26 -5.09 -8.98 15.64
C ARG A 26 -6.47 -9.63 15.48
N SER A 27 -7.24 -9.24 14.47
CA SER A 27 -8.54 -9.85 14.15
C SER A 27 -8.43 -11.12 13.30
N GLY A 28 -7.21 -11.56 12.93
CA GLY A 28 -6.97 -12.75 12.11
C GLY A 28 -7.35 -12.60 10.63
N VAL A 29 -7.57 -11.37 10.17
CA VAL A 29 -7.98 -11.09 8.78
C VAL A 29 -6.76 -11.07 7.85
N LEU A 30 -5.62 -10.60 8.34
CA LEU A 30 -4.33 -10.77 7.68
C LEU A 30 -3.50 -11.83 8.41
N ALA A 31 -2.94 -12.77 7.65
CA ALA A 31 -2.02 -13.77 8.18
C ALA A 31 -0.64 -13.17 8.55
N GLU A 32 -0.26 -12.07 7.90
CA GLU A 32 1.01 -11.37 8.12
C GLU A 32 0.81 -9.85 8.00
N GLU A 33 1.52 -9.07 8.82
CA GLU A 33 1.50 -7.61 8.71
C GLU A 33 2.08 -7.15 7.36
N LEU A 34 1.47 -6.10 6.79
CA LEU A 34 2.07 -5.38 5.66
C LEU A 34 3.23 -4.52 6.15
N THR A 35 4.35 -4.59 5.45
CA THR A 35 5.49 -3.69 5.68
C THR A 35 5.16 -2.26 5.26
N ASP A 36 5.91 -1.28 5.78
CA ASP A 36 5.75 0.14 5.41
C ASP A 36 5.88 0.35 3.87
N ARG A 37 6.71 -0.46 3.20
CA ARG A 37 6.85 -0.43 1.74
C ARG A 37 5.66 -1.03 1.00
N GLU A 38 5.10 -2.13 1.49
CA GLU A 38 3.87 -2.73 0.93
C GLU A 38 2.67 -1.78 1.10
N LEU A 39 2.55 -1.10 2.24
CA LEU A 39 1.54 -0.06 2.45
C LEU A 39 1.71 1.13 1.50
N SER A 40 2.95 1.57 1.28
CA SER A 40 3.25 2.65 0.32
C SER A 40 2.85 2.27 -1.11
N ILE A 41 3.13 1.03 -1.51
CA ILE A 41 2.70 0.46 -2.80
C ILE A 41 1.17 0.43 -2.88
N LEU A 42 0.49 -0.09 -1.85
CA LEU A 42 -0.96 -0.17 -1.78
C LEU A 42 -1.63 1.21 -1.95
N ARG A 43 -1.10 2.26 -1.29
CA ARG A 43 -1.58 3.64 -1.49
C ARG A 43 -1.42 4.10 -2.94
N ALA A 44 -0.27 3.81 -3.56
CA ALA A 44 0.00 4.18 -4.95
C ALA A 44 -0.90 3.44 -5.95
N LEU A 45 -1.37 2.24 -5.62
CA LEU A 45 -2.27 1.45 -6.48
C LEU A 45 -3.67 2.07 -6.62
N GLN A 46 -4.09 2.98 -5.72
CA GLN A 46 -5.40 3.65 -5.78
C GLN A 46 -5.56 4.57 -7.00
N GLY A 47 -4.45 5.16 -7.47
CA GLY A 47 -4.45 6.06 -8.63
C GLY A 47 -4.36 5.32 -9.97
N PRO A 48 -4.33 6.04 -11.10
CA PRO A 48 -4.16 5.46 -12.43
C PRO A 48 -2.70 5.06 -12.74
N ALA A 49 -1.74 5.37 -11.86
CA ALA A 49 -0.32 5.19 -12.10
C ALA A 49 0.03 3.73 -12.44
N THR A 50 0.80 3.55 -13.51
CA THR A 50 1.38 2.27 -13.92
C THR A 50 2.48 1.83 -12.96
N GLN A 51 2.83 0.54 -12.97
CA GLN A 51 3.92 0.02 -12.13
C GLN A 51 5.27 0.70 -12.40
N ARG A 52 5.49 1.20 -13.63
CA ARG A 52 6.69 1.95 -13.99
C ARG A 52 6.70 3.34 -13.35
N GLU A 53 5.57 4.05 -13.39
CA GLU A 53 5.43 5.37 -12.77
C GLU A 53 5.50 5.28 -11.25
N ILE A 54 4.90 4.24 -10.64
CA ILE A 54 5.03 3.94 -9.22
C ILE A 54 6.50 3.70 -8.87
N GLY A 55 7.21 2.90 -9.67
CA GLY A 55 8.65 2.67 -9.49
C GLY A 55 9.45 3.96 -9.55
N ALA A 56 9.23 4.79 -10.57
CA ALA A 56 9.91 6.08 -10.72
C ALA A 56 9.64 7.02 -9.53
N ALA A 57 8.38 7.12 -9.08
CA ALA A 57 8.01 7.97 -7.94
C ALA A 57 8.63 7.49 -6.62
N MET A 58 8.92 6.19 -6.49
CA MET A 58 9.47 5.57 -5.28
C MET A 58 10.97 5.24 -5.39
N PHE A 59 11.64 5.62 -6.49
CA PHE A 59 13.04 5.26 -6.79
C PHE A 59 13.30 3.73 -6.80
N LEU A 60 12.34 2.96 -7.33
CA LEU A 60 12.40 1.51 -7.45
C LEU A 60 12.41 1.06 -8.91
N SER A 61 13.09 -0.06 -9.18
CA SER A 61 12.95 -0.74 -10.47
C SER A 61 11.54 -1.31 -10.65
N ILE A 62 11.09 -1.48 -11.90
CA ILE A 62 9.81 -2.14 -12.19
C ILE A 62 9.75 -3.58 -11.64
N ASN A 63 10.88 -4.28 -11.60
CA ASN A 63 10.96 -5.64 -11.04
C ASN A 63 10.77 -5.64 -9.53
N THR A 64 11.32 -4.62 -8.85
CA THR A 64 11.12 -4.43 -7.41
C THR A 64 9.66 -4.11 -7.09
N VAL A 65 9.01 -3.26 -7.90
CA VAL A 65 7.56 -2.99 -7.76
C VAL A 65 6.73 -4.26 -7.96
N LYS A 66 7.05 -5.07 -8.97
CA LYS A 66 6.40 -6.37 -9.19
C LYS A 66 6.58 -7.32 -8.01
N ALA A 67 7.77 -7.36 -7.42
CA ALA A 67 8.04 -8.18 -6.23
C ALA A 67 7.20 -7.72 -5.02
N TYR A 68 7.12 -6.41 -4.77
CA TYR A 68 6.26 -5.87 -3.73
C TYR A 68 4.78 -6.16 -3.99
N ASN A 69 4.28 -5.99 -5.22
CA ASN A 69 2.90 -6.33 -5.58
C ASN A 69 2.60 -7.81 -5.32
N LYS A 70 3.51 -8.72 -5.68
CA LYS A 70 3.35 -10.15 -5.42
C LYS A 70 3.25 -10.46 -3.92
N SER A 71 4.12 -9.85 -3.11
CA SER A 71 4.09 -10.02 -1.66
C SER A 71 2.81 -9.44 -1.05
N LEU A 72 2.46 -8.20 -1.42
CA LEU A 72 1.25 -7.52 -1.00
C LEU A 72 0.00 -8.34 -1.31
N TYR A 73 -0.15 -8.81 -2.55
CA TYR A 73 -1.32 -9.58 -2.99
C TYR A 73 -1.43 -10.90 -2.23
N ARG A 74 -0.30 -11.59 -2.03
CA ARG A 74 -0.26 -12.82 -1.21
C ARG A 74 -0.72 -12.55 0.22
N LYS A 75 -0.26 -11.46 0.85
CA LYS A 75 -0.63 -11.10 2.24
C LYS A 75 -2.10 -10.70 2.37
N LEU A 76 -2.63 -9.99 1.37
CA LEU A 76 -4.04 -9.61 1.31
C LEU A 76 -4.98 -10.75 0.84
N GLY A 77 -4.44 -11.87 0.34
CA GLY A 77 -5.24 -12.98 -0.18
C GLY A 77 -5.94 -12.68 -1.52
N VAL A 78 -5.39 -11.78 -2.33
CA VAL A 78 -6.00 -11.29 -3.58
C VAL A 78 -5.12 -11.58 -4.80
N ALA A 79 -5.66 -11.41 -6.01
CA ALA A 79 -4.94 -11.68 -7.26
C ALA A 79 -4.80 -10.46 -8.19
N SER A 80 -5.52 -9.36 -7.91
CA SER A 80 -5.57 -8.21 -8.81
C SER A 80 -5.33 -6.87 -8.09
N ARG A 81 -4.99 -5.84 -8.87
CA ARG A 81 -4.86 -4.46 -8.38
C ARG A 81 -6.16 -3.97 -7.77
N HIS A 82 -7.28 -4.25 -8.44
CA HIS A 82 -8.59 -3.80 -8.01
C HIS A 82 -8.95 -4.42 -6.65
N ASP A 83 -8.75 -5.73 -6.51
CA ASP A 83 -9.06 -6.46 -5.27
C ASP A 83 -8.13 -6.02 -4.13
N ALA A 84 -6.85 -5.74 -4.41
CA ALA A 84 -5.94 -5.22 -3.40
C ALA A 84 -6.39 -3.86 -2.86
N VAL A 85 -6.85 -2.96 -3.74
CA VAL A 85 -7.39 -1.65 -3.35
C VAL A 85 -8.69 -1.81 -2.55
N ALA A 86 -9.59 -2.71 -2.98
CA ALA A 86 -10.82 -3.00 -2.26
C ALA A 86 -10.55 -3.53 -0.85
N ALA A 87 -9.71 -4.57 -0.72
CA ALA A 87 -9.29 -5.12 0.57
C ALA A 87 -8.60 -4.07 1.45
N GLY A 88 -7.74 -3.23 0.85
CA GLY A 88 -7.09 -2.13 1.56
C GLY A 88 -8.07 -1.15 2.21
N ARG A 89 -9.17 -0.82 1.53
CA ARG A 89 -10.23 0.06 2.06
C ARG A 89 -11.07 -0.62 3.13
N GLU A 90 -11.46 -1.88 2.91
CA GLU A 90 -12.22 -2.67 3.89
C GLU A 90 -11.47 -2.83 5.21
N LEU A 91 -10.14 -2.97 5.14
CA LEU A 91 -9.24 -3.08 6.29
C LEU A 91 -8.81 -1.73 6.88
N GLY A 92 -9.25 -0.60 6.32
CA GLY A 92 -8.89 0.74 6.78
C GLY A 92 -7.40 1.07 6.65
N LEU A 93 -6.71 0.44 5.69
CA LEU A 93 -5.27 0.63 5.45
C LEU A 93 -4.99 1.87 4.59
N ILE A 94 -5.94 2.22 3.71
CA ILE A 94 -5.86 3.28 2.70
C ILE A 94 -7.19 4.00 2.49
#